data_AF-A0A942KQA7-F1
#
_entry.id   AF-A0A942KQA7-F1
#
_cell.length_a   1.000
_cell.length_b   1.000
_cell.length_c   1.000
_cell.angle_alpha   90.00
_cell.angle_beta   90.00
_cell.angle_gamma   90.00
#
_symmetry.space_group_name_H-M   'P 1'
#
loop_
_entity.id
_entity.type
_entity.pdbx_description
1 polymer ?
#
loop_
_entity_poly.entity_id
_entity_poly.type
_entity_poly.pdbx_seq_one_letter_code
_entity_poly.pdbx_strand_id
1 'polypeptide(L)'
;MAWKCGVCNFIWEGDSPPVNCPKCGAPAEKFVQLSHDEKALIERSRKSNSLHIELLAVLPRLLEIAEEGIKDDLDPRCVTLFKRLQSEARFLTASAKAELEGHMKKNKWG
;
A
#
# COMPACT_ATOMS: atom_id res chain seq x y z
N MET A 1 7.28 -20.08 -12.90
CA MET A 1 5.88 -20.06 -12.38
C MET A 1 5.77 -19.07 -11.20
N ALA A 2 4.65 -19.00 -10.49
CA ALA A 2 4.52 -18.22 -9.25
C ALA A 2 3.74 -19.02 -8.19
N TRP A 3 4.17 -18.94 -6.94
CA TRP A 3 3.68 -19.79 -5.85
C TRP A 3 3.32 -18.93 -4.65
N LYS A 4 2.11 -19.07 -4.13
CA LYS A 4 1.62 -18.36 -2.94
C LYS A 4 1.68 -19.27 -1.73
N CYS A 5 2.34 -18.82 -0.66
CA CYS A 5 2.31 -19.51 0.62
C CYS A 5 0.88 -19.45 1.20
N GLY A 6 0.25 -20.60 1.42
CA GLY A 6 -1.09 -20.71 2.02
C GLY A 6 -1.17 -20.32 3.50
N VAL A 7 -0.03 -20.11 4.16
CA VAL A 7 0.02 -19.68 5.58
C VAL A 7 0.12 -18.16 5.71
N CYS A 8 1.05 -17.53 4.97
CA CYS A 8 1.39 -16.11 5.17
C CYS A 8 1.22 -15.23 3.93
N ASN A 9 0.66 -15.80 2.85
CA ASN A 9 0.41 -15.16 1.56
C ASN A 9 1.63 -14.72 0.74
N PHE A 10 2.87 -15.02 1.17
CA PHE A 10 4.08 -14.66 0.41
C PHE A 10 4.08 -15.25 -1.02
N ILE A 11 4.43 -14.44 -2.03
CA ILE A 11 4.67 -14.95 -3.40
C ILE A 11 6.16 -15.28 -3.56
N TRP A 12 6.41 -16.50 -4.01
CA TRP A 12 7.68 -16.93 -4.56
C TRP A 12 7.60 -17.01 -6.09
N GLU A 13 8.52 -16.35 -6.77
CA GLU A 13 8.69 -16.45 -8.22
C GLU A 13 9.76 -17.51 -8.53
N GLY A 14 9.38 -18.54 -9.29
CA GLY A 14 10.27 -19.66 -9.60
C GLY A 14 9.53 -20.82 -10.25
N ASP A 15 10.27 -21.81 -10.73
CA ASP A 15 9.69 -22.99 -11.38
C ASP A 15 9.07 -23.97 -10.37
N SER A 16 9.58 -24.00 -9.13
CA SER A 16 9.04 -24.76 -8.01
C SER A 16 8.98 -23.90 -6.73
N PRO A 17 8.15 -24.26 -5.73
CA PRO A 17 8.17 -23.58 -4.43
C PRO A 17 9.49 -23.87 -3.68
N PRO A 18 9.91 -22.99 -2.75
CA PRO A 18 11.09 -23.24 -1.93
C PRO A 18 10.78 -24.32 -0.87
N VAL A 19 11.82 -24.98 -0.34
CA VAL A 19 11.69 -26.03 0.70
C VAL A 19 10.93 -25.50 1.92
N ASN A 20 11.25 -24.29 2.35
CA ASN A 20 10.54 -23.56 3.39
C ASN A 20 10.23 -22.15 2.91
N CYS A 21 9.08 -21.62 3.32
CA CYS A 21 8.71 -20.24 3.07
C CYS A 21 9.71 -19.30 3.75
N PRO A 22 10.35 -18.35 3.03
CA PRO A 22 11.35 -17.45 3.61
C PRO A 22 10.75 -16.44 4.62
N LYS A 23 9.44 -16.20 4.56
CA LYS A 23 8.74 -15.27 5.46
C LYS A 23 8.26 -15.91 6.76
N CYS A 24 7.78 -17.15 6.73
CA CYS A 24 7.14 -17.78 7.89
C CYS A 24 7.63 -19.21 8.21
N GLY A 25 8.55 -19.78 7.43
CA GLY A 25 9.10 -21.12 7.67
C GLY A 25 8.21 -22.30 7.26
N ALA A 26 6.96 -22.07 6.83
CA ALA A 26 6.04 -23.13 6.42
C ALA A 26 6.64 -24.02 5.31
N PRO A 27 6.38 -25.34 5.31
CA PRO A 27 6.96 -26.27 4.33
C PRO A 27 6.41 -26.03 2.92
N ALA A 28 7.16 -26.49 1.90
CA ALA A 28 6.82 -26.36 0.48
C ALA A 28 5.38 -26.81 0.13
N GLU A 29 4.88 -27.85 0.79
CA GLU A 29 3.52 -28.39 0.60
C GLU A 29 2.40 -27.39 0.90
N LYS A 30 2.69 -26.33 1.68
CA LYS A 30 1.73 -25.26 1.96
C LYS A 30 1.67 -24.23 0.84
N PHE A 31 2.50 -24.31 -0.19
CA PHE A 31 2.43 -23.42 -1.34
C PHE A 31 1.36 -23.88 -2.33
N VAL A 32 0.64 -22.90 -2.88
CA VAL A 32 -0.32 -23.09 -3.95
C VAL A 32 0.22 -22.38 -5.19
N GLN A 33 0.27 -23.08 -6.31
CA GLN A 33 0.66 -22.48 -7.58
C GLN A 33 -0.43 -21.49 -8.03
N LEU A 34 -0.02 -20.28 -8.41
CA LEU A 34 -0.92 -19.30 -8.98
C LEU A 34 -1.21 -19.62 -10.45
N SER A 35 -2.47 -19.42 -10.84
CA SER A 35 -2.86 -19.39 -12.25
C SER A 35 -2.22 -18.21 -12.98
N HIS A 36 -2.23 -18.26 -14.31
CA HIS A 36 -1.77 -17.15 -15.15
C HIS A 36 -2.49 -15.84 -14.81
N ASP A 37 -3.81 -15.89 -14.65
CA ASP A 37 -4.64 -14.71 -14.44
C ASP A 37 -4.45 -14.12 -13.04
N GLU A 38 -4.30 -14.96 -12.01
CA GLU A 38 -3.95 -14.50 -10.66
C GLU A 38 -2.58 -13.83 -10.64
N LYS A 39 -1.58 -14.42 -11.32
CA LYS A 39 -0.25 -13.82 -11.45
C LYS A 39 -0.34 -12.46 -12.15
N ALA A 40 -1.00 -12.38 -13.30
CA ALA A 40 -1.15 -11.15 -14.06
C ALA A 40 -1.87 -10.06 -13.25
N LEU A 41 -2.90 -10.42 -12.48
CA LEU A 41 -3.61 -9.52 -11.61
C LEU A 41 -2.71 -8.94 -10.52
N ILE A 42 -1.92 -9.79 -9.85
CA ILE A 42 -0.95 -9.36 -8.82
C ILE A 42 0.09 -8.42 -9.43
N GLU A 43 0.71 -8.79 -10.55
CA GLU A 43 1.73 -7.97 -11.22
C GLU A 43 1.18 -6.60 -11.62
N ARG A 44 -0.02 -6.54 -12.21
CA ARG A 44 -0.64 -5.25 -12.56
C ARG A 44 -1.01 -4.43 -11.32
N SER A 45 -1.34 -5.08 -10.21
CA SER A 45 -1.75 -4.40 -8.98
C SER A 45 -0.58 -3.68 -8.30
N ARG A 46 0.65 -4.24 -8.39
CA ARG A 46 1.91 -3.64 -7.89
C ARG A 46 2.00 -2.16 -8.21
N LYS A 47 1.78 -1.77 -9.47
CA LYS A 47 1.89 -0.37 -9.91
C LYS A 47 0.95 0.56 -9.16
N SER A 48 -0.33 0.23 -9.04
CA SER A 48 -1.28 1.10 -8.33
C SER A 48 -1.04 1.12 -6.83
N ASN A 49 -0.65 -0.02 -6.24
CA ASN A 49 -0.34 -0.10 -4.81
C ASN A 49 0.90 0.71 -4.46
N SER A 50 1.96 0.64 -5.27
CA SER A 50 3.15 1.49 -5.10
C SER A 50 2.80 2.97 -5.15
N LEU A 51 1.96 3.40 -6.09
CA LEU A 51 1.52 4.80 -6.17
C LEU A 51 0.74 5.25 -4.92
N HIS A 52 -0.12 4.38 -4.36
CA HIS A 52 -0.78 4.69 -3.08
C HIS A 52 0.20 4.75 -1.91
N ILE A 53 1.22 3.89 -1.88
CA ILE A 53 2.26 3.91 -0.85
C ILE A 53 3.10 5.18 -0.96
N GLU A 54 3.50 5.59 -2.17
CA GLU A 54 4.21 6.85 -2.41
C GLU A 54 3.37 8.05 -1.97
N LEU A 55 2.08 8.07 -2.31
CA LEU A 55 1.16 9.09 -1.82
C LEU A 55 1.11 9.13 -0.29
N LEU A 56 0.98 7.97 0.36
CA LEU A 56 0.97 7.84 1.83
C LEU A 56 2.30 8.23 2.47
N ALA A 57 3.42 8.18 1.75
CA ALA A 57 4.71 8.66 2.23
C ALA A 57 4.82 10.19 2.19
N VAL A 58 4.12 10.85 1.26
CA VAL A 58 4.17 12.31 1.07
C VAL A 58 3.14 13.05 1.94
N LEU A 59 1.94 12.49 2.13
CA LEU A 59 0.85 13.16 2.86
C LEU A 59 1.19 13.55 4.31
N PRO A 60 1.96 12.78 5.10
CA PRO A 60 2.39 13.21 6.44
C PRO A 60 3.23 14.49 6.41
N ARG A 61 4.10 14.64 5.41
CA ARG A 61 4.90 15.86 5.25
C ARG A 61 4.02 17.07 4.89
N LEU A 62 2.99 16.87 4.07
CA LEU A 62 2.01 17.94 3.79
C LEU A 62 1.27 18.35 5.07
N LEU A 63 0.93 17.38 5.92
CA LEU A 63 0.28 17.64 7.20
C LEU A 63 1.19 18.45 8.14
N GLU A 64 2.46 18.08 8.27
CA GLU A 64 3.46 18.82 9.06
C GLU A 64 3.62 20.27 8.56
N ILE A 65 3.80 20.46 7.25
CA ILE A 65 3.90 21.81 6.65
C ILE A 65 2.66 22.65 6.96
N ALA A 66 1.47 22.05 6.87
CA ALA A 66 0.23 22.73 7.20
C ALA A 66 0.15 23.10 8.68
N GLU A 67 0.59 22.22 9.58
CA GLU A 67 0.62 22.48 11.03
C GLU A 67 1.62 23.59 11.39
N GLU A 68 2.81 23.57 10.80
CA GLU A 68 3.81 24.65 10.95
C GLU A 68 3.26 25.98 10.44
N GLY A 69 2.63 26.00 9.26
CA GLY A 69 2.05 27.22 8.70
C GLY A 69 0.86 27.77 9.49
N ILE A 70 0.06 26.90 10.12
CA ILE A 70 -0.99 27.33 11.07
C ILE A 70 -0.37 27.95 12.32
N LYS A 71 0.72 27.36 12.82
CA LYS A 71 1.40 27.82 14.03
C LYS A 71 2.13 29.15 13.82
N ASP A 72 2.65 29.41 12.63
CA ASP A 72 3.31 30.67 12.26
C ASP A 72 2.34 31.87 12.30
N ASP A 73 1.05 31.66 11.97
CA ASP A 73 -0.05 32.63 12.11
C ASP A 73 0.23 34.05 11.57
N LEU A 74 1.01 34.15 10.49
CA LEU A 74 1.46 35.44 9.93
C LEU A 74 0.34 36.23 9.22
N ASP A 75 -0.47 35.57 8.40
CA ASP A 75 -1.56 36.18 7.61
C ASP A 75 -2.84 35.31 7.63
N PRO A 76 -4.03 35.88 7.84
CA PRO A 76 -5.28 35.12 7.94
C PRO A 76 -5.62 34.27 6.70
N ARG A 77 -5.25 34.72 5.50
CA ARG A 77 -5.49 33.95 4.27
C ARG A 77 -4.52 32.77 4.17
N CYS A 78 -3.27 32.96 4.56
CA CYS A 78 -2.30 31.86 4.67
C CYS A 78 -2.77 30.79 5.65
N VAL A 79 -3.24 31.18 6.84
CA VAL A 79 -3.77 30.26 7.86
C VAL A 79 -4.99 29.50 7.34
N THR A 80 -5.87 30.15 6.59
CA THR A 80 -7.03 29.51 5.95
C THR A 80 -6.59 28.44 4.95
N LEU A 81 -5.58 28.73 4.13
CA LEU A 81 -5.00 27.76 3.20
C LEU A 81 -4.39 26.57 3.96
N PHE A 82 -3.59 26.81 5.00
CA PHE A 82 -2.99 25.73 5.76
C PHE A 82 -4.01 24.84 6.49
N LYS A 83 -5.08 25.42 7.08
CA LYS A 83 -6.21 24.63 7.65
C LYS A 83 -6.87 23.74 6.61
N ARG A 84 -7.04 24.23 5.38
CA ARG A 84 -7.57 23.44 4.27
C ARG A 84 -6.62 22.30 3.90
N LEU A 85 -5.33 22.58 3.71
CA LEU A 85 -4.32 21.56 3.41
C LEU A 85 -4.24 20.49 4.50
N GLN A 86 -4.34 20.88 5.77
CA GLN A 86 -4.39 19.96 6.91
C GLN A 86 -5.59 19.00 6.80
N SER A 87 -6.79 19.53 6.48
CA SER A 87 -8.00 18.72 6.31
C SER A 87 -7.89 17.78 5.10
N GLU A 88 -7.43 18.30 3.96
CA GLU A 88 -7.26 17.53 2.73
C GLU A 88 -6.23 16.41 2.89
N ALA A 89 -5.09 16.67 3.55
CA ALA A 89 -4.06 15.66 3.80
C ALA A 89 -4.62 14.47 4.63
N ARG A 90 -5.42 14.77 5.67
CA ARG A 90 -6.07 13.74 6.50
C ARG A 90 -7.10 12.94 5.69
N PHE A 91 -7.93 13.63 4.91
CA PHE A 91 -8.92 12.99 4.05
C PHE A 91 -8.25 12.05 3.03
N LEU A 92 -7.29 12.55 2.26
CA LEU A 92 -6.58 11.77 1.24
C LEU A 92 -5.85 10.57 1.85
N THR A 93 -5.29 10.72 3.05
CA THR A 93 -4.66 9.60 3.77
C THR A 93 -5.68 8.49 4.07
N ALA A 94 -6.86 8.86 4.56
CA ALA A 94 -7.93 7.90 4.82
C ALA A 94 -8.45 7.25 3.53
N SER A 95 -8.63 8.04 2.45
CA SER A 95 -9.07 7.55 1.15
C SER A 95 -8.07 6.55 0.54
N ALA A 96 -6.77 6.86 0.53
CA ALA A 96 -5.76 5.95 0.01
C ALA A 96 -5.71 4.62 0.77
N LYS A 97 -5.90 4.65 2.10
CA LYS A 97 -6.02 3.44 2.92
C LYS A 97 -7.27 2.62 2.58
N ALA A 98 -8.40 3.27 2.32
CA ALA A 98 -9.63 2.59 1.91
C ALA A 98 -9.48 1.88 0.55
N GLU A 99 -8.81 2.51 -0.42
CA GLU A 99 -8.54 1.87 -1.72
C GLU A 99 -7.62 0.67 -1.58
N LEU A 100 -6.54 0.79 -0.80
CA LEU A 100 -5.65 -0.34 -0.50
C LEU A 100 -6.40 -1.49 0.18
N GLU A 101 -7.29 -1.21 1.14
CA GLU A 101 -8.12 -2.23 1.78
C GLU A 101 -8.99 -2.99 0.77
N GLY A 102 -9.61 -2.24 -0.15
CA GLY A 102 -10.38 -2.79 -1.26
C GLY A 102 -9.52 -3.67 -2.19
N HIS A 103 -8.27 -3.28 -2.45
CA HIS A 103 -7.33 -4.09 -3.21
C HIS A 103 -7.00 -5.41 -2.51
N MET A 104 -6.69 -5.37 -1.21
CA MET A 104 -6.38 -6.57 -0.41
C MET A 104 -7.54 -7.57 -0.42
N LYS A 105 -8.78 -7.10 -0.22
CA LYS A 105 -10.00 -7.94 -0.25
C LYS A 105 -10.26 -8.59 -1.61
N LYS A 106 -9.82 -7.96 -2.70
CA LYS A 106 -10.03 -8.42 -4.08
C LYS A 106 -8.82 -9.19 -4.64
N ASN A 107 -7.91 -9.66 -3.78
CA ASN A 107 -6.67 -10.34 -4.15
C ASN A 107 -5.72 -9.50 -5.04
N LYS A 108 -5.86 -8.17 -5.04
CA LYS A 108 -5.02 -7.19 -5.76
C LYS A 108 -3.90 -6.64 -4.89
N TRP A 109 -3.30 -7.49 -4.06
CA TRP A 109 -2.37 -7.08 -3.00
C TRP A 109 -0.93 -6.90 -3.46
N GLY A 110 -0.65 -7.18 -4.74
CA GLY A 110 0.68 -7.09 -5.34
C GLY A 110 1.38 -5.77 -5.05
#